data_AF-A0A5Z0FA73-F1
#
_entry.id   AF-A0A5Z0FA73-F1
#
_cell.length_a   1.000
_cell.length_b   1.000
_cell.length_c   1.000
_cell.angle_alpha   90.00
_cell.angle_beta   90.00
_cell.angle_gamma   90.00
#
_symmetry.space_group_name_H-M   'P 1'
#
loop_
_entity.id
_entity.type
_entity.pdbx_description
1 polymer ?
#
loop_
_entity_poly.entity_id
_entity_poly.type
_entity_poly.pdbx_seq_one_letter_code
_entity_poly.pdbx_strand_id
1 'polypeptide(L)'
;MMLAKMIFNSIFKNKIQKFLAFLTCFLATLLLSTMLNITLSIGDEVTKQLKSYGSNILVLPKGSSLSIEIGNELYEPLKNKNYLEEKNLYMIKDIYWRNNITALAPFLEGKITIENSQQKALIYGAYFQKAIKIKDDDDFITGIKSLYPYLAVQGEWAKDDSNEIMLGEDFAKNNKLKLGDTIKLIGENNQSKEAKIVGI
;
A
#
# COMPACT_ATOMS: atom_id res chain seq x y z
N MET A 1 48.73 -25.61 -37.97
CA MET A 1 49.64 -25.12 -36.91
C MET A 1 50.26 -23.74 -37.19
N MET A 2 50.72 -23.44 -38.42
CA MET A 2 51.41 -22.17 -38.72
C MET A 2 50.55 -20.91 -38.51
N LEU A 3 49.27 -20.95 -38.91
CA LEU A 3 48.33 -19.83 -38.73
C LEU A 3 48.10 -19.47 -37.25
N ALA A 4 47.91 -20.46 -36.38
CA ALA A 4 47.74 -20.23 -34.94
C ALA A 4 48.99 -19.58 -34.32
N LYS A 5 50.18 -20.01 -34.74
CA LYS A 5 51.47 -19.42 -34.32
C LYS A 5 51.62 -17.98 -34.80
N MET A 6 51.17 -17.69 -36.02
CA MET A 6 51.19 -16.35 -36.60
C MET A 6 50.22 -15.39 -35.88
N ILE A 7 49.02 -15.88 -35.54
CA ILE A 7 48.04 -15.14 -34.74
C ILE A 7 48.58 -14.86 -33.33
N PHE A 8 49.16 -15.87 -32.66
CA PHE A 8 49.79 -15.70 -31.35
C PHE A 8 50.90 -14.64 -31.38
N ASN A 9 51.85 -14.73 -32.31
CA ASN A 9 52.92 -13.74 -32.44
C ASN A 9 52.42 -12.32 -32.77
N SER A 10 51.30 -12.21 -33.49
CA SER A 10 50.65 -10.93 -33.81
C SER A 10 49.97 -10.30 -32.60
N ILE A 11 49.39 -11.11 -31.71
CA ILE A 11 48.78 -10.65 -30.45
C ILE A 11 49.83 -10.08 -29.49
N PHE A 12 51.04 -10.64 -29.48
CA PHE A 12 52.14 -10.19 -28.61
C PHE A 12 52.98 -9.02 -29.17
N LYS A 13 52.80 -8.64 -30.45
CA LYS A 13 53.38 -7.42 -31.04
C LYS A 13 52.43 -6.23 -30.87
N ASN A 14 52.96 -5.03 -30.61
CA ASN A 14 52.22 -3.79 -30.30
C ASN A 14 51.39 -3.84 -29.00
N LYS A 15 52.05 -4.23 -27.89
CA LYS A 15 51.45 -4.43 -26.55
C LYS A 15 50.51 -3.31 -26.09
N ILE A 16 50.86 -2.04 -26.33
CA ILE A 16 50.07 -0.88 -25.88
C ILE A 16 48.70 -0.80 -26.57
N GLN A 17 48.66 -0.90 -27.91
CA GLN A 17 47.40 -0.84 -28.66
C GLN A 17 46.50 -2.03 -28.35
N LYS A 18 47.09 -3.23 -28.20
CA LYS A 18 46.33 -4.44 -27.85
C LYS A 18 45.80 -4.39 -26.42
N PHE A 19 46.58 -3.86 -25.47
CA PHE A 19 46.12 -3.63 -24.10
C PHE A 19 44.97 -2.63 -24.05
N LEU A 20 45.04 -1.53 -24.81
CA LEU A 20 43.98 -0.53 -24.84
C LEU A 20 42.66 -1.11 -25.39
N ALA A 21 42.74 -1.91 -26.48
CA ALA A 21 41.58 -2.61 -27.02
C ALA A 21 40.99 -3.62 -26.02
N PHE A 22 41.85 -4.38 -25.33
CA PHE A 22 41.41 -5.30 -24.27
C PHE A 22 40.74 -4.54 -23.13
N LEU A 23 41.32 -3.43 -22.68
CA LEU A 23 40.80 -2.60 -21.58
C LEU A 23 39.43 -2.03 -21.94
N THR A 24 39.22 -1.57 -23.17
CA THR A 24 37.91 -1.08 -23.64
C THR A 24 36.87 -2.19 -23.61
N CYS A 25 37.17 -3.37 -24.16
CA CYS A 25 36.25 -4.52 -24.11
C CYS A 25 35.98 -4.98 -22.67
N PHE A 26 37.01 -4.95 -21.82
CA PHE A 26 36.89 -5.30 -20.41
C PHE A 26 35.97 -4.33 -19.67
N LEU A 27 36.17 -3.02 -19.85
CA LEU A 27 35.35 -1.98 -19.25
C LEU A 27 33.90 -2.03 -19.76
N ALA A 28 33.69 -2.24 -21.06
CA ALA A 28 32.35 -2.38 -21.63
C ALA A 28 31.62 -3.61 -21.05
N THR A 29 32.31 -4.75 -20.97
CA THR A 29 31.73 -5.98 -20.40
C THR A 29 31.46 -5.84 -18.91
N LEU A 30 32.35 -5.17 -18.16
CA LEU A 30 32.18 -4.88 -16.74
C LEU A 30 30.93 -4.01 -16.53
N LEU A 31 30.81 -2.90 -17.27
CA LEU A 31 29.67 -2.00 -17.20
C LEU A 31 28.35 -2.73 -17.50
N LEU A 32 28.32 -3.51 -18.58
CA LEU A 32 27.14 -4.31 -18.96
C LEU A 32 26.77 -5.31 -17.87
N SER A 33 27.77 -6.01 -17.30
CA SER A 33 27.55 -6.97 -16.22
C SER A 33 27.05 -6.31 -14.94
N THR A 34 27.60 -5.16 -14.56
CA THR A 34 27.15 -4.39 -13.40
C THR A 34 25.71 -3.91 -13.58
N MET A 35 25.38 -3.33 -14.75
CA MET A 35 24.02 -2.88 -15.05
C MET A 35 23.00 -4.02 -15.03
N LEU A 36 23.36 -5.18 -15.59
CA LEU A 36 22.51 -6.36 -15.55
C LEU A 36 22.27 -6.84 -14.11
N ASN A 37 23.34 -6.91 -13.30
CA ASN A 37 23.25 -7.36 -11.91
C ASN A 37 22.36 -6.43 -11.07
N ILE A 38 22.53 -5.12 -11.22
CA ILE A 38 21.68 -4.11 -10.54
C ILE A 38 20.22 -4.29 -10.96
N THR A 39 19.96 -4.40 -12.27
CA THR A 39 18.59 -4.53 -12.80
C THR A 39 17.88 -5.76 -12.26
N LEU A 40 18.57 -6.91 -12.25
CA LEU A 40 18.02 -8.15 -11.70
C LEU A 40 17.80 -8.08 -10.18
N SER A 41 18.78 -7.55 -9.44
CA SER A 41 18.70 -7.42 -7.98
C SER A 41 17.53 -6.53 -7.55
N ILE A 42 17.28 -5.44 -8.26
CA ILE A 42 16.13 -4.57 -8.01
C ILE A 42 14.82 -5.32 -8.28
N GLY A 43 14.75 -6.05 -9.40
CA GLY A 43 13.58 -6.88 -9.73
C GLY A 43 13.26 -7.92 -8.65
N ASP A 44 14.30 -8.57 -8.12
CA ASP A 44 14.18 -9.56 -7.05
C ASP A 44 13.70 -8.93 -5.74
N GLU A 45 14.27 -7.80 -5.34
CA GLU A 45 13.88 -7.10 -4.10
C GLU A 45 12.45 -6.55 -4.19
N VAL A 46 12.07 -5.95 -5.33
CA VAL A 46 10.70 -5.50 -5.57
C VAL A 46 9.74 -6.68 -5.50
N THR A 47 10.08 -7.80 -6.13
CA THR A 47 9.23 -9.01 -6.09
C THR A 47 9.10 -9.56 -4.67
N LYS A 48 10.18 -9.56 -3.90
CA LYS A 48 10.19 -9.99 -2.50
C LYS A 48 9.29 -9.10 -1.64
N GLN A 49 9.38 -7.78 -1.80
CA GLN A 49 8.51 -6.84 -1.09
C GLN A 49 7.04 -7.02 -1.49
N LEU A 50 6.75 -7.11 -2.79
CA LEU A 50 5.39 -7.38 -3.29
C LEU A 50 4.80 -8.68 -2.73
N LYS A 51 5.58 -9.76 -2.69
CA LYS A 51 5.17 -11.03 -2.08
C LYS A 51 5.00 -10.93 -0.57
N SER A 52 5.83 -10.14 0.11
CA SER A 52 5.75 -9.94 1.56
C SER A 52 4.46 -9.21 1.99
N TYR A 53 3.88 -8.39 1.11
CA TYR A 53 2.55 -7.80 1.34
C TYR A 53 1.41 -8.82 1.24
N GLY A 54 1.66 -10.04 0.74
CA GLY A 54 0.65 -11.09 0.57
C GLY A 54 -0.33 -10.82 -0.56
N SER A 55 -1.16 -11.83 -0.88
CA SER A 55 -2.24 -11.68 -1.85
C SER A 55 -3.43 -10.95 -1.20
N ASN A 56 -3.71 -9.74 -1.69
CA ASN A 56 -4.83 -8.93 -1.22
C ASN A 56 -6.04 -9.09 -2.16
N ILE A 57 -7.24 -9.09 -1.57
CA ILE A 57 -8.50 -9.16 -2.31
C ILE A 57 -9.29 -7.89 -2.01
N LEU A 58 -9.63 -7.14 -3.06
CA LEU A 58 -10.51 -5.98 -2.97
C LEU A 58 -11.92 -6.41 -3.36
N VAL A 59 -12.87 -6.28 -2.43
CA VAL A 59 -14.29 -6.56 -2.67
C VAL A 59 -15.02 -5.25 -2.87
N LEU A 60 -15.69 -5.12 -4.00
CA LEU A 60 -16.39 -3.91 -4.41
C LEU A 60 -17.89 -4.20 -4.62
N PRO A 61 -18.78 -3.22 -4.35
CA PRO A 61 -20.19 -3.34 -4.68
C PRO A 61 -20.40 -3.44 -6.20
N LYS A 62 -21.41 -4.19 -6.64
CA LYS A 62 -21.68 -4.43 -8.07
C LYS A 62 -21.85 -3.16 -8.91
N GLY A 63 -22.23 -2.04 -8.29
CA GLY A 63 -22.40 -0.76 -8.97
C GLY A 63 -21.11 0.05 -9.16
N SER A 64 -20.04 -0.23 -8.40
CA SER A 64 -18.79 0.53 -8.47
C SER A 64 -17.82 -0.03 -9.52
N SER A 65 -18.12 -1.17 -10.15
CA SER A 65 -17.33 -1.69 -11.28
C SER A 65 -17.53 -0.90 -12.58
N LEU A 66 -18.44 0.08 -12.59
CA LEU A 66 -18.72 0.98 -13.72
C LEU A 66 -18.18 2.41 -13.51
N SER A 67 -17.36 2.65 -12.49
CA SER A 67 -16.77 3.97 -12.27
C SER A 67 -15.75 4.30 -13.36
N ILE A 68 -15.93 5.43 -14.03
CA ILE A 68 -15.03 5.94 -15.08
C ILE A 68 -14.21 7.06 -14.45
N GLU A 69 -12.88 6.96 -14.52
CA GLU A 69 -12.00 8.06 -14.09
C GLU A 69 -11.85 9.06 -15.25
N ILE A 70 -12.28 10.31 -15.03
CA ILE A 70 -12.10 11.41 -15.99
C ILE A 70 -11.39 12.55 -15.26
N GLY A 71 -10.13 12.82 -15.63
CA GLY A 71 -9.39 13.97 -15.11
C GLY A 71 -9.22 13.98 -13.59
N ASN A 72 -8.82 12.84 -13.00
CA ASN A 72 -8.64 12.62 -11.55
C ASN A 72 -9.93 12.68 -10.71
N GLU A 73 -11.11 12.70 -11.33
CA GLU A 73 -12.38 12.52 -10.63
C GLU A 73 -13.02 11.18 -10.99
N LEU A 74 -13.46 10.46 -9.96
CA LEU A 74 -14.17 9.20 -10.10
C LEU A 74 -15.64 9.49 -10.44
N TYR A 75 -16.03 9.27 -11.69
CA TYR A 75 -17.41 9.42 -12.14
C TYR A 75 -18.14 8.09 -11.98
N GLU A 76 -19.04 8.02 -11.00
CA GLU A 76 -20.00 6.92 -10.84
C GLU A 76 -21.32 7.30 -11.53
N PRO A 77 -21.66 6.73 -12.71
CA PRO A 77 -22.84 7.12 -13.47
C PRO A 77 -24.17 6.79 -12.76
N LEU A 78 -24.14 5.92 -11.75
CA LEU A 78 -25.28 5.59 -10.91
C LEU A 78 -25.27 6.50 -9.67
N LYS A 79 -26.19 7.49 -9.63
CA LYS A 79 -26.36 8.45 -8.51
C LYS A 79 -26.58 7.83 -7.12
N ASN A 80 -26.84 6.53 -7.01
CA ASN A 80 -26.90 5.84 -5.73
C ASN A 80 -25.55 5.18 -5.46
N LYS A 81 -24.78 5.75 -4.51
CA LYS A 81 -23.63 5.09 -3.90
C LYS A 81 -24.10 3.72 -3.40
N ASN A 82 -23.67 2.66 -4.08
CA ASN A 82 -23.96 1.31 -3.65
C ASN A 82 -22.91 0.91 -2.62
N TYR A 83 -23.34 0.52 -1.43
CA TYR A 83 -22.44 0.05 -0.38
C TYR A 83 -22.62 -1.46 -0.18
N LEU A 84 -21.58 -2.11 0.32
CA LEU A 84 -21.68 -3.46 0.84
C LEU A 84 -22.30 -3.39 2.24
N GLU A 85 -23.31 -4.22 2.50
CA GLU A 85 -23.92 -4.27 3.83
C GLU A 85 -22.97 -4.94 4.83
N GLU A 86 -22.68 -4.27 5.94
CA GLU A 86 -21.78 -4.76 7.00
C GLU A 86 -22.19 -6.14 7.54
N LYS A 87 -23.50 -6.38 7.66
CA LYS A 87 -24.05 -7.68 8.12
C LYS A 87 -23.63 -8.86 7.23
N ASN A 88 -23.22 -8.63 5.98
CA ASN A 88 -22.83 -9.71 5.06
C ASN A 88 -21.32 -9.99 5.10
N LEU A 89 -20.53 -9.27 5.90
CA LEU A 89 -19.07 -9.45 5.96
C LEU A 89 -18.66 -10.88 6.37
N TYR A 90 -19.46 -11.56 7.19
CA TYR A 90 -19.20 -12.95 7.57
C TYR A 90 -19.14 -13.91 6.36
N MET A 91 -19.79 -13.58 5.24
CA MET A 91 -19.81 -14.42 4.03
C MET A 91 -18.42 -14.59 3.43
N ILE A 92 -17.48 -13.66 3.67
CA ILE A 92 -16.07 -13.80 3.26
C ILE A 92 -15.46 -15.06 3.89
N LYS A 93 -15.95 -15.47 5.06
CA LYS A 93 -15.52 -16.68 5.77
C LYS A 93 -16.38 -17.90 5.46
N ASP A 94 -17.33 -17.83 4.52
CA ASP A 94 -18.12 -18.98 4.05
C ASP A 94 -17.58 -19.54 2.71
N ILE A 95 -16.61 -18.89 2.05
CA ILE A 95 -16.09 -19.33 0.75
C ILE A 95 -15.07 -20.48 0.89
N TYR A 96 -14.80 -21.19 -0.21
CA TYR A 96 -13.84 -22.30 -0.25
C TYR A 96 -12.44 -21.94 0.31
N TRP A 97 -12.02 -20.67 0.14
CA TRP A 97 -10.69 -20.19 0.53
C TRP A 97 -10.67 -19.55 1.93
N ARG A 98 -11.73 -19.72 2.75
CA ARG A 98 -11.89 -19.07 4.06
C ARG A 98 -10.69 -19.18 5.00
N ASN A 99 -9.96 -20.29 4.95
CA ASN A 99 -8.79 -20.56 5.79
C ASN A 99 -7.55 -19.79 5.35
N ASN A 100 -7.52 -19.31 4.11
CA ASN A 100 -6.43 -18.48 3.58
C ASN A 100 -6.67 -16.97 3.79
N ILE A 101 -7.84 -16.59 4.31
CA ILE A 101 -8.16 -15.19 4.63
C ILE A 101 -7.75 -14.94 6.08
N THR A 102 -6.56 -14.36 6.26
CA THR A 102 -5.99 -14.10 7.58
C THR A 102 -6.59 -12.87 8.26
N ALA A 103 -6.93 -11.84 7.49
CA ALA A 103 -7.54 -10.61 7.98
C ALA A 103 -8.43 -9.97 6.89
N LEU A 104 -9.34 -9.12 7.35
CA LEU A 104 -10.20 -8.24 6.55
C LEU A 104 -10.47 -6.94 7.30
N ALA A 105 -10.66 -5.84 6.57
CA ALA A 105 -11.14 -4.58 7.13
C ALA A 105 -12.09 -3.93 6.11
N PRO A 106 -13.33 -3.60 6.49
CA PRO A 106 -14.18 -2.78 5.64
C PRO A 106 -13.67 -1.33 5.67
N PHE A 107 -13.82 -0.63 4.56
CA PHE A 107 -13.49 0.79 4.46
C PHE A 107 -14.71 1.57 3.98
N LEU A 108 -15.03 2.65 4.68
CA LEU A 108 -16.06 3.59 4.31
C LEU A 108 -15.44 4.99 4.18
N GLU A 109 -15.40 5.50 2.97
CA GLU A 109 -14.88 6.84 2.69
C GLU A 109 -15.94 7.92 2.95
N GLY A 110 -15.52 8.98 3.63
CA GLY A 110 -16.29 10.20 3.82
C GLY A 110 -15.43 11.44 3.60
N LYS A 111 -16.09 12.55 3.28
CA LYS A 111 -15.47 13.88 3.24
C LYS A 111 -15.90 14.66 4.48
N ILE A 112 -14.94 15.28 5.15
CA ILE A 112 -15.17 16.10 6.34
C ILE A 112 -14.50 17.45 6.20
N THR A 113 -14.99 18.42 6.95
CA THR A 113 -14.34 19.72 7.15
C THR A 113 -13.92 19.81 8.61
N ILE A 114 -12.67 20.20 8.86
CA ILE A 114 -12.17 20.42 10.22
C ILE A 114 -12.50 21.85 10.63
N GLU A 115 -13.22 22.03 11.73
CA GLU A 115 -13.71 23.35 12.17
C GLU A 115 -12.55 24.35 12.39
N ASN A 116 -11.43 23.87 12.96
CA ASN A 116 -10.29 24.73 13.34
C ASN A 116 -9.52 25.31 12.14
N SER A 117 -9.63 24.72 10.95
CA SER A 117 -8.89 25.15 9.75
C SER A 117 -9.76 25.37 8.51
N GLN A 118 -11.07 25.09 8.60
CA GLN A 118 -12.00 25.00 7.46
C GLN A 118 -11.48 24.13 6.30
N GLN A 119 -10.51 23.27 6.57
CA GLN A 119 -9.86 22.45 5.57
C GLN A 119 -10.71 21.20 5.33
N LYS A 120 -10.92 20.88 4.05
CA LYS A 120 -11.53 19.63 3.62
C LYS A 120 -10.52 18.49 3.75
N ALA A 121 -10.93 17.41 4.38
CA ALA A 121 -10.14 16.20 4.56
C ALA A 121 -10.96 14.96 4.23
N LEU A 122 -10.27 13.88 3.85
CA LEU A 122 -10.88 12.57 3.71
C LEU A 122 -10.83 11.86 5.06
N ILE A 123 -11.91 11.19 5.41
CA ILE A 123 -12.01 10.31 6.56
C ILE A 123 -12.36 8.90 6.09
N TYR A 124 -11.70 7.92 6.69
CA TYR A 124 -12.00 6.51 6.45
C TYR A 124 -12.54 5.89 7.75
N GLY A 125 -13.76 5.39 7.70
CA GLY A 125 -14.28 4.49 8.72
C GLY A 125 -13.82 3.06 8.42
N ALA A 126 -13.18 2.42 9.38
CA ALA A 126 -12.70 1.05 9.22
C ALA A 126 -12.63 0.34 10.57
N TYR A 127 -12.46 -0.98 10.54
CA TYR A 127 -12.20 -1.74 11.75
C TYR A 127 -10.73 -1.64 12.12
N PHE A 128 -10.42 -1.30 13.36
CA PHE A 128 -9.06 -1.28 13.85
C PHE A 128 -8.67 -2.65 14.42
N GLN A 129 -9.50 -3.19 15.32
CA GLN A 129 -9.33 -4.51 15.92
C GLN A 129 -10.70 -5.05 16.42
N LYS A 130 -11.59 -5.38 15.48
CA LYS A 130 -12.97 -5.79 15.76
C LYS A 130 -13.10 -7.32 15.73
N ALA A 131 -13.78 -7.87 16.73
CA ALA A 131 -14.19 -9.27 16.74
C ALA A 131 -15.49 -9.44 15.93
N ILE A 132 -15.49 -10.35 14.96
CA ILE A 132 -16.66 -10.64 14.13
C ILE A 132 -17.13 -12.06 14.42
N LYS A 133 -18.43 -12.23 14.67
CA LYS A 133 -19.03 -13.56 14.86
C LYS A 133 -19.12 -14.29 13.53
N ILE A 134 -18.49 -15.46 13.45
CA ILE A 134 -18.59 -16.37 12.31
C ILE A 134 -19.18 -17.69 12.82
N LYS A 135 -19.87 -18.43 11.96
CA LYS A 135 -20.56 -19.68 12.33
C LYS A 135 -19.65 -20.77 12.92
N ASP A 136 -18.38 -20.80 12.53
CA ASP A 136 -17.44 -21.88 12.91
C ASP A 136 -16.25 -21.37 13.73
N ASP A 137 -16.20 -20.07 14.03
CA ASP A 137 -15.13 -19.43 14.79
C ASP A 137 -15.75 -18.27 15.56
N ASP A 138 -15.88 -18.45 16.88
CA ASP A 138 -16.60 -17.52 17.74
C ASP A 138 -15.85 -16.18 17.92
N ASP A 139 -14.53 -16.14 17.62
CA ASP A 139 -13.64 -15.02 17.97
C ASP A 139 -12.68 -14.59 16.85
N PHE A 140 -13.13 -14.51 15.59
CA PHE A 140 -12.29 -13.97 14.51
C PHE A 140 -12.04 -12.47 14.67
N ILE A 141 -10.88 -12.13 15.22
CA ILE A 141 -10.42 -10.75 15.42
C ILE A 141 -9.74 -10.24 14.14
N THR A 142 -10.24 -9.13 13.62
CA THR A 142 -9.78 -8.57 12.35
C THR A 142 -9.80 -7.04 12.34
N GLY A 143 -9.13 -6.44 11.36
CA GLY A 143 -9.07 -4.99 11.19
C GLY A 143 -7.74 -4.54 10.57
N ILE A 144 -7.56 -3.23 10.48
CA ILE A 144 -6.36 -2.58 9.92
C ILE A 144 -5.09 -3.09 10.62
N LYS A 145 -5.13 -3.31 11.94
CA LYS A 145 -3.97 -3.79 12.69
C LYS A 145 -3.50 -5.18 12.24
N SER A 146 -4.43 -6.07 11.91
CA SER A 146 -4.13 -7.41 11.39
C SER A 146 -3.85 -7.40 9.89
N LEU A 147 -4.52 -6.53 9.14
CA LEU A 147 -4.42 -6.43 7.68
C LEU A 147 -3.11 -5.76 7.23
N TYR A 148 -2.63 -4.77 7.98
CA TYR A 148 -1.42 -4.01 7.69
C TYR A 148 -0.46 -4.05 8.90
N PRO A 149 0.17 -5.21 9.17
CA PRO A 149 1.04 -5.38 10.34
C PRO A 149 2.32 -4.53 10.29
N TYR A 150 2.62 -3.94 9.14
CA TYR A 150 3.78 -3.08 8.90
C TYR A 150 3.51 -1.59 9.18
N LEU A 151 2.28 -1.20 9.52
CA LEU A 151 1.99 0.19 9.88
C LEU A 151 2.67 0.54 11.20
N ALA A 152 3.58 1.52 11.14
CA ALA A 152 4.14 2.14 12.32
C ALA A 152 3.13 3.14 12.88
N VAL A 153 2.75 2.97 14.13
CA VAL A 153 1.79 3.83 14.83
C VAL A 153 2.48 4.47 16.02
N GLN A 154 2.42 5.79 16.09
CA GLN A 154 2.80 6.55 17.28
C GLN A 154 1.57 6.73 18.17
N GLY A 155 1.62 6.27 19.42
CA GLY A 155 0.49 6.33 20.36
C GLY A 155 -0.26 5.00 20.43
N GLU A 156 -1.59 5.05 20.38
CA GLU A 156 -2.47 3.88 20.45
C GLU A 156 -3.30 3.72 19.18
N TRP A 157 -3.69 2.49 18.89
CA TRP A 157 -4.69 2.20 17.87
C TRP A 157 -6.06 2.67 18.35
N ALA A 158 -6.81 3.38 17.50
CA ALA A 158 -8.17 3.79 17.83
C ALA A 158 -9.06 2.58 18.11
N LYS A 159 -9.92 2.70 19.12
CA LYS A 159 -10.89 1.65 19.46
C LYS A 159 -12.07 1.69 18.51
N ASP A 160 -12.52 0.50 18.12
CA ASP A 160 -13.77 0.34 17.40
C ASP A 160 -14.96 0.89 18.21
N ASP A 161 -15.97 1.40 17.52
CA ASP A 161 -17.21 1.95 18.09
C ASP A 161 -17.00 3.11 19.10
N SER A 162 -15.87 3.81 19.00
CA SER A 162 -15.51 4.96 19.84
C SER A 162 -15.40 6.27 19.04
N ASN A 163 -15.15 7.39 19.73
CA ASN A 163 -14.87 8.70 19.11
C ASN A 163 -13.36 8.97 19.04
N GLU A 164 -12.56 7.92 18.87
CA GLU A 164 -11.12 8.01 18.70
C GLU A 164 -10.78 7.97 17.21
N ILE A 165 -9.76 8.73 16.81
CA ILE A 165 -9.28 8.77 15.44
C ILE A 165 -7.77 8.63 15.38
N MET A 166 -7.31 8.19 14.22
CA MET A 166 -5.91 8.18 13.85
C MET A 166 -5.70 9.12 12.67
N LEU A 167 -4.56 9.80 12.64
CA LEU A 167 -4.19 10.71 11.56
C LEU A 167 -3.05 10.14 10.75
N GLY A 168 -2.96 10.45 9.46
CA GLY A 168 -1.73 10.21 8.72
C GLY A 168 -0.62 11.17 9.15
N GLU A 169 0.62 10.71 9.18
CA GLU A 169 1.79 11.49 9.59
C GLU A 169 1.87 12.87 8.88
N ASP A 170 1.74 12.88 7.55
CA ASP A 170 1.79 14.11 6.76
C ASP A 170 0.62 15.05 7.09
N PHE A 171 -0.56 14.49 7.33
CA PHE A 171 -1.74 15.25 7.69
C PHE A 171 -1.58 15.92 9.05
N ALA A 172 -1.07 15.16 10.04
CA ALA A 172 -0.81 15.67 11.37
C ALA A 172 0.25 16.79 11.36
N LYS A 173 1.36 16.61 10.63
CA LYS A 173 2.42 17.61 10.49
C LYS A 173 1.91 18.91 9.85
N ASN A 174 1.21 18.80 8.72
CA ASN A 174 0.72 19.96 7.97
C ASN A 174 -0.31 20.78 8.76
N ASN A 175 -1.13 20.12 9.58
CA ASN A 175 -2.14 20.76 10.40
C ASN A 175 -1.67 21.07 11.83
N LYS A 176 -0.40 20.78 12.16
CA LYS A 176 0.19 20.94 13.51
C LYS A 176 -0.60 20.24 14.61
N LEU A 177 -1.24 19.11 14.28
CA LEU A 177 -2.03 18.29 15.20
C LEU A 177 -1.11 17.30 15.92
N LYS A 178 -1.39 17.04 17.20
CA LYS A 178 -0.61 16.13 18.06
C LYS A 178 -1.49 15.05 18.67
N LEU A 179 -0.83 14.02 19.18
CA LEU A 179 -1.47 12.99 20.00
C LEU A 179 -2.13 13.62 21.24
N GLY A 180 -3.36 13.21 21.52
CA GLY A 180 -4.17 13.71 22.62
C GLY A 180 -5.05 14.92 22.29
N ASP A 181 -4.83 15.58 21.15
CA ASP A 181 -5.65 16.70 20.71
C ASP A 181 -7.07 16.23 20.38
N THR A 182 -8.06 17.10 20.61
CA THR A 182 -9.46 16.86 20.23
C THR A 182 -9.81 17.78 19.07
N ILE A 183 -10.35 17.21 18.00
CA ILE A 183 -10.78 17.96 16.82
C ILE A 183 -12.26 17.74 16.56
N LYS A 184 -12.93 18.80 16.13
CA LYS A 184 -14.33 18.75 15.71
C LYS A 184 -14.40 18.55 14.21
N LEU A 185 -15.05 17.46 13.82
CA LEU A 185 -15.23 17.03 12.44
C LEU A 185 -16.65 17.39 11.99
N ILE A 186 -16.78 18.03 10.84
CA ILE A 186 -18.08 18.39 10.24
C ILE A 186 -18.25 17.58 8.96
N GLY A 187 -19.22 16.67 8.94
CA GLY A 187 -19.55 15.89 7.75
C GLY A 187 -20.32 16.68 6.69
N GLU A 188 -20.38 16.17 5.46
CA GLU A 188 -21.15 16.77 4.34
C GLU A 188 -22.65 16.94 4.65
N ASN A 189 -23.18 16.15 5.58
CA ASN A 189 -24.55 16.24 6.08
C ASN A 189 -24.74 17.30 7.19
N ASN A 190 -23.75 18.18 7.42
CA ASN A 190 -23.70 19.17 8.49
C ASN A 190 -23.76 18.60 9.91
N GLN A 191 -23.52 17.30 10.10
CA GLN A 191 -23.37 16.73 11.43
C GLN A 191 -21.95 16.98 11.94
N SER A 192 -21.85 17.51 13.16
CA SER A 192 -20.56 17.70 13.83
C SER A 192 -20.32 16.63 14.88
N LYS A 193 -19.10 16.11 14.93
CA LYS A 193 -18.68 15.15 15.97
C LYS A 193 -17.29 15.51 16.47
N GLU A 194 -17.10 15.49 17.78
CA GLU A 194 -15.78 15.63 18.38
C GLU A 194 -15.07 14.28 18.41
N ALA A 195 -13.80 14.29 18.04
CA ALA A 195 -12.96 13.11 17.98
C ALA A 195 -11.60 13.38 18.62
N LYS A 196 -11.11 12.41 19.40
CA LYS A 196 -9.80 12.47 20.06
C LYS A 196 -8.74 11.77 19.21
N ILE A 197 -7.61 12.43 19.01
CA ILE A 197 -6.47 11.86 18.28
C ILE A 197 -5.70 10.95 19.23
N VAL A 198 -5.70 9.65 18.94
CA VAL A 198 -5.02 8.64 19.78
C VAL A 198 -3.82 7.99 19.09
N GLY A 199 -3.75 8.08 17.77
CA GLY A 199 -2.65 7.54 16.96
C GLY A 199 -2.30 8.43 15.78
N ILE A 200 -1.03 8.42 15.39
CA ILE A 200 -0.50 9.02 14.15
C ILE A 200 0.33 7.97 13.42
#